data_AF-A0A0F8ZSK9-F1
#
_entry.id   AF-A0A0F8ZSK9-F1
#
_cell.length_a   1.000
_cell.length_b   1.000
_cell.length_c   1.000
_cell.angle_alpha   90.00
_cell.angle_beta   90.00
_cell.angle_gamma   90.00
#
_symmetry.space_group_name_H-M   'P 1'
#
loop_
_entity.id
_entity.type
_entity.pdbx_description
1 polymer ?
#
loop_
_entity_poly.entity_id
_entity_poly.type
_entity_poly.pdbx_seq_one_letter_code
_entity_poly.pdbx_strand_id
1 'polypeptide(L)'
;MFCAAARAGFKASGLYKNSGWDLVDAVKNKSVKLEALKEAELPEAMRKMNAEQRKKYLVEQAAKRGKIQKEIQALTAKRNEYVKAQIAKQGLSEGKSFDAVLRAMVRAQAGGKGFKFAPAPVPKSPGK
;
A
#
# COMPACT_ATOMS: atom_id res chain seq x y z
N MET A 1 3.94 13.21 -11.27
CA MET A 1 3.61 13.44 -9.84
C MET A 1 2.70 12.38 -9.18
N PHE A 2 1.87 11.61 -9.90
CA PHE A 2 0.95 10.63 -9.27
C PHE A 2 1.61 9.40 -8.61
N CYS A 3 2.83 9.03 -9.01
CA CYS A 3 3.53 7.84 -8.49
C CYS A 3 3.89 7.95 -6.99
N ALA A 4 4.20 9.14 -6.48
CA ALA A 4 4.62 9.31 -5.09
C ALA A 4 3.47 9.01 -4.11
N ALA A 5 2.27 9.54 -4.39
CA ALA A 5 1.08 9.30 -3.57
C ALA A 5 0.63 7.83 -3.63
N ALA A 6 0.66 7.21 -4.81
CA ALA A 6 0.33 5.79 -4.96
C ALA A 6 1.30 4.89 -4.20
N ARG A 7 2.60 5.22 -4.25
CA ARG A 7 3.64 4.50 -3.48
C ARG A 7 3.48 4.67 -1.98
N ALA A 8 3.12 5.87 -1.51
CA ALA A 8 2.81 6.11 -0.10
C ALA A 8 1.63 5.25 0.37
N GLY A 9 0.54 5.21 -0.41
CA GLY A 9 -0.61 4.35 -0.13
C GLY A 9 -0.24 2.87 -0.07
N PHE A 10 0.59 2.38 -0.99
CA PHE A 10 1.07 1.00 -0.96
C PHE A 10 1.90 0.69 0.28
N LYS A 11 2.83 1.57 0.67
CA LYS A 11 3.66 1.42 1.88
C LYS A 11 2.86 1.45 3.18
N ALA A 12 1.70 2.12 3.17
CA ALA A 12 0.77 2.14 4.30
C ALA A 12 -0.20 0.96 4.31
N SER A 13 -0.20 0.11 3.27
CA SER A 13 -1.04 -1.07 3.19
C SER A 13 -0.41 -2.28 3.90
N GLY A 14 -1.23 -3.27 4.24
CA GLY A 14 -0.74 -4.53 4.83
C GLY A 14 0.08 -5.42 3.89
N LEU A 15 0.15 -5.07 2.59
CA LEU A 15 0.95 -5.79 1.59
C LEU A 15 2.44 -5.45 1.70
N TYR A 16 2.78 -4.28 2.24
CA TYR A 16 4.16 -3.86 2.40
C TYR A 16 4.70 -4.36 3.75
N LYS A 17 5.38 -5.51 3.73
CA LYS A 17 5.95 -6.16 4.92
C LYS A 17 7.47 -6.12 4.88
N ASN A 18 8.10 -5.55 5.93
CA ASN A 18 9.55 -5.35 5.99
C ASN A 18 10.25 -6.18 7.08
N SER A 19 9.66 -7.31 7.50
CA SER A 19 10.21 -8.14 8.58
C SER A 19 11.65 -8.62 8.38
N GLY A 20 12.18 -8.59 7.15
CA GLY A 20 13.58 -8.95 6.89
C GLY A 20 14.61 -7.90 7.30
N TRP A 21 14.22 -6.63 7.50
CA TRP A 21 15.15 -5.53 7.78
C TRP A 21 14.60 -4.48 8.77
N ASP A 22 13.33 -4.58 9.15
CA ASP A 22 12.69 -3.70 10.12
C ASP A 22 12.29 -4.47 11.39
N LEU A 23 12.86 -4.06 12.52
CA LEU A 23 12.65 -4.72 13.81
C LEU A 23 11.20 -4.61 14.31
N VAL A 24 10.51 -3.49 14.03
CA VAL A 24 9.12 -3.29 14.44
C VAL A 24 8.21 -4.30 13.72
N ASP A 25 8.38 -4.46 12.41
CA ASP A 25 7.65 -5.43 11.60
C ASP A 25 8.05 -6.87 11.92
N ALA A 26 9.33 -7.14 12.22
CA ALA A 26 9.82 -8.47 12.60
C ALA A 26 9.22 -8.93 13.93
N VAL A 27 9.17 -8.05 14.93
CA VAL A 27 8.53 -8.33 16.23
C VAL A 27 7.01 -8.47 16.07
N LYS A 28 6.37 -7.57 15.31
CA LYS A 28 4.92 -7.62 15.05
C LYS A 28 4.50 -8.92 14.36
N ASN A 29 5.29 -9.38 13.39
CA ASN A 29 5.01 -10.61 12.64
C ASN A 29 5.55 -11.88 13.32
N LYS A 30 6.03 -11.77 14.57
CA LYS A 30 6.61 -12.88 15.35
C LYS A 30 7.80 -13.57 14.65
N SER A 31 8.44 -12.89 13.69
CA SER A 31 9.62 -13.38 13.00
C SER A 31 10.85 -13.38 13.90
N VAL A 32 10.89 -12.48 14.89
CA VAL A 32 11.98 -12.37 15.86
C VAL A 32 11.42 -12.11 17.25
N LYS A 33 12.01 -12.74 18.27
CA LYS A 33 11.76 -12.44 19.68
C LYS A 33 12.77 -11.39 20.15
N LEU A 34 12.28 -10.26 20.63
CA LEU A 34 13.13 -9.16 21.12
C LEU A 34 14.11 -9.60 22.22
N GLU A 35 13.68 -10.55 23.05
CA GLU A 35 14.45 -11.09 24.18
C GLU A 35 15.58 -12.03 23.76
N ALA A 36 15.52 -12.58 22.54
CA ALA A 36 16.52 -13.49 22.00
C ALA A 36 17.63 -12.76 21.20
N LEU A 37 17.47 -11.46 20.95
CA LEU A 37 18.41 -10.65 20.20
C LEU A 37 19.59 -10.22 21.07
N LYS A 38 20.80 -10.33 20.52
CA LYS A 38 22.00 -9.79 21.15
C LYS A 38 22.04 -8.27 21.01
N GLU A 39 22.72 -7.58 21.92
CA GLU A 39 22.84 -6.11 21.84
C GLU A 39 23.50 -5.64 20.54
N ALA A 40 24.45 -6.41 20.00
CA ALA A 40 25.09 -6.12 18.72
C ALA A 40 24.11 -6.13 17.53
N GLU A 41 23.01 -6.88 17.61
CA GLU A 41 21.99 -6.97 16.56
C GLU A 41 20.94 -5.88 16.68
N LEU A 42 20.94 -5.13 17.79
CA LEU A 42 20.00 -4.03 17.99
C LEU A 42 20.46 -2.76 17.28
N PRO A 43 19.52 -1.92 16.81
CA PRO A 43 19.81 -0.58 16.33
C PRO A 43 20.54 0.25 17.38
N GLU A 44 21.41 1.16 16.94
CA GLU A 44 22.28 1.95 17.81
C GLU A 44 21.53 2.67 18.94
N ALA A 45 20.37 3.25 18.63
CA ALA A 45 19.51 3.91 19.61
C ALA A 45 19.01 2.97 20.72
N MET A 46 18.81 1.68 20.39
CA MET A 46 18.31 0.66 21.32
C MET A 46 19.42 -0.04 22.11
N ARG A 47 20.68 -0.03 21.61
CA ARG A 47 21.82 -0.62 22.32
C ARG A 47 22.03 0.00 23.70
N LYS A 48 21.84 1.32 23.81
CA LYS A 48 21.96 2.09 25.05
C LYS A 48 20.75 1.96 26.00
N MET A 49 19.67 1.31 25.58
CA MET A 49 18.44 1.14 26.35
C MET A 49 18.45 -0.18 27.13
N ASN A 50 17.84 -0.21 28.30
CA ASN A 50 17.58 -1.45 29.03
C ASN A 50 16.39 -2.24 28.40
N ALA A 51 16.14 -3.46 28.86
CA ALA A 51 15.11 -4.34 28.28
C ALA A 51 13.69 -3.72 28.29
N GLU A 52 13.30 -3.04 29.37
CA GLU A 52 11.99 -2.39 29.48
C GLU A 52 11.87 -1.18 28.56
N GLN A 53 12.92 -0.36 28.48
CA GLN A 53 13.00 0.78 27.58
C GLN A 53 12.96 0.34 26.12
N ARG A 54 13.64 -0.77 25.76
CA ARG A 54 13.58 -1.36 24.41
C ARG A 54 12.14 -1.77 24.04
N LYS A 55 11.43 -2.44 24.95
CA LYS A 55 10.02 -2.83 24.76
C LYS A 55 9.15 -1.58 24.58
N LYS A 56 9.27 -0.60 25.47
CA LYS A 56 8.49 0.64 25.40
C LYS A 56 8.76 1.42 24.11
N TYR A 57 10.02 1.54 23.71
CA TYR A 57 10.42 2.21 22.48
C TYR A 57 9.78 1.55 21.25
N LEU A 58 9.84 0.22 21.14
CA LEU A 58 9.23 -0.48 20.01
C LEU A 58 7.70 -0.30 19.97
N VAL A 59 7.03 -0.32 21.12
CA VAL A 59 5.59 -0.06 21.21
C VAL A 59 5.26 1.36 20.74
N GLU A 60 6.04 2.36 21.17
CA GLU A 60 5.86 3.74 20.73
C GLU A 60 6.09 3.90 19.22
N GLN A 61 7.13 3.27 18.67
CA GLN A 61 7.41 3.31 17.23
C GLN A 61 6.30 2.61 16.43
N ALA A 62 5.81 1.47 16.90
CA ALA A 62 4.68 0.77 16.30
C ALA A 62 3.41 1.64 16.30
N ALA A 63 3.13 2.33 17.40
CA ALA A 63 1.98 3.22 17.53
C ALA A 63 2.10 4.45 16.59
N LYS A 64 3.26 5.11 16.57
CA LYS A 64 3.55 6.23 15.65
C LYS A 64 3.37 5.81 14.20
N ARG A 65 3.94 4.65 13.82
CA ARG A 65 3.78 4.08 12.48
C ARG A 65 2.31 3.81 12.15
N GLY A 66 1.57 3.18 13.06
CA GLY A 66 0.16 2.90 12.87
C GLY A 66 -0.68 4.17 12.66
N LYS A 67 -0.40 5.23 13.40
CA LYS A 67 -1.07 6.54 13.24
C LYS A 67 -0.82 7.12 11.83
N ILE A 68 0.44 7.19 11.42
CA ILE A 68 0.83 7.71 10.10
C ILE A 68 0.21 6.87 8.97
N GLN A 69 0.21 5.55 9.09
CA GLN A 69 -0.40 4.67 8.09
C GLN A 69 -1.91 4.92 7.95
N LYS A 70 -2.63 5.12 9.06
CA LYS A 70 -4.06 5.48 9.02
C LYS A 70 -4.29 6.82 8.33
N GLU A 71 -3.47 7.82 8.63
CA GLU A 71 -3.55 9.13 7.98
C GLU A 71 -3.31 9.03 6.47
N ILE A 72 -2.30 8.28 6.05
CA ILE A 72 -2.02 8.02 4.62
C ILE A 72 -3.20 7.33 3.95
N GLN A 73 -3.79 6.32 4.59
CA GLN A 73 -4.95 5.60 4.05
C GLN A 73 -6.16 6.53 3.89
N ALA A 74 -6.44 7.36 4.91
CA ALA A 74 -7.53 8.33 4.86
C ALA A 74 -7.33 9.38 3.74
N LEU A 75 -6.12 9.92 3.60
CA LEU A 75 -5.78 10.84 2.51
C LEU A 75 -5.84 10.16 1.13
N THR A 76 -5.41 8.90 1.03
CA THR A 76 -5.48 8.11 -0.21
C THR A 76 -6.93 7.89 -0.63
N ALA A 77 -7.83 7.58 0.31
CA ALA A 77 -9.25 7.44 0.05
C ALA A 77 -9.86 8.75 -0.48
N LYS A 78 -9.65 9.87 0.24
CA LYS A 78 -10.10 11.21 -0.18
C LYS A 78 -9.58 11.59 -1.57
N ARG A 79 -8.31 11.28 -1.86
CA ARG A 79 -7.72 11.51 -3.19
C ARG A 79 -8.45 10.72 -4.26
N ASN A 80 -8.71 9.44 -4.03
CA ASN A 80 -9.35 8.58 -5.02
C ASN A 80 -10.80 9.00 -5.29
N GLU A 81 -11.54 9.40 -4.24
CA GLU A 81 -12.87 9.98 -4.36
C GLU A 81 -12.84 11.27 -5.18
N TYR A 82 -11.91 12.18 -4.86
CA TYR A 82 -11.75 13.43 -5.61
C TYR A 82 -11.44 13.17 -7.09
N VAL A 83 -10.47 12.30 -7.38
CA VAL A 83 -10.11 11.95 -8.76
C VAL A 83 -11.30 11.33 -9.50
N LYS A 84 -12.04 10.42 -8.87
CA LYS A 84 -13.25 9.82 -9.45
C LYS A 84 -14.30 10.89 -9.76
N ALA A 85 -14.53 11.83 -8.84
CA ALA A 85 -15.46 12.93 -9.04
C ALA A 85 -15.02 13.87 -10.17
N GLN A 86 -13.73 14.19 -10.27
CA GLN A 86 -13.21 15.03 -11.35
C GLN A 86 -13.30 14.35 -12.71
N ILE A 87 -12.99 13.06 -12.80
CA ILE A 87 -13.14 12.27 -14.03
C ILE A 87 -14.60 12.26 -14.49
N ALA A 88 -15.54 12.03 -13.57
CA ALA A 88 -16.96 12.06 -13.87
C ALA A 88 -17.43 13.44 -14.35
N LYS A 89 -16.99 14.52 -13.70
CA LYS A 89 -17.29 15.90 -14.10
C LYS A 89 -16.77 16.27 -15.49
N GLN A 90 -15.62 15.72 -15.88
CA GLN A 90 -15.02 15.98 -17.19
C GLN A 90 -15.68 15.18 -18.33
N GLY A 91 -16.71 14.37 -18.05
CA GLY A 91 -17.37 13.54 -19.07
C GLY A 91 -16.45 12.49 -19.70
N LEU A 92 -15.29 12.25 -19.09
CA LEU A 92 -14.35 11.20 -19.47
C LEU A 92 -14.91 9.86 -19.01
N SER A 93 -15.90 9.36 -19.75
CA SER A 93 -16.34 7.98 -19.63
C SER A 93 -15.16 7.05 -19.92
N GLU A 94 -15.06 5.94 -19.19
CA GLU A 94 -13.98 4.96 -19.33
C GLU A 94 -13.74 4.57 -20.81
N GLY A 95 -14.79 4.59 -21.65
CA GLY A 95 -14.73 4.25 -23.07
C GLY A 95 -13.87 5.13 -23.98
N LYS A 96 -13.45 6.34 -23.55
CA LYS A 96 -12.57 7.22 -24.36
C LYS A 96 -11.22 7.53 -23.72
N SER A 97 -10.93 6.98 -22.55
CA SER A 97 -9.63 7.18 -21.90
C SER A 97 -8.53 6.50 -22.71
N PHE A 98 -7.36 7.14 -22.81
CA PHE A 98 -6.17 6.57 -23.48
C PHE A 98 -5.89 5.14 -23.00
N ASP A 99 -6.02 4.91 -21.69
CA ASP A 99 -5.83 3.63 -21.04
C ASP A 99 -6.88 2.56 -21.47
N ALA A 100 -8.15 2.93 -21.67
CA ALA A 100 -9.13 2.01 -22.23
C ALA A 100 -8.88 1.69 -23.70
N VAL A 101 -8.48 2.69 -24.50
CA VAL A 101 -8.10 2.48 -25.92
C VAL A 101 -6.87 1.58 -26.01
N LEU A 102 -5.86 1.82 -25.18
CA LEU A 102 -4.64 1.00 -25.12
C LEU A 102 -4.95 -0.44 -24.72
N ARG A 103 -5.78 -0.65 -23.69
CA ARG A 103 -6.24 -1.99 -23.29
C ARG A 103 -7.01 -2.69 -24.40
N ALA A 104 -7.88 -1.97 -25.12
CA ALA A 104 -8.64 -2.53 -26.23
C ALA A 104 -7.71 -2.96 -27.37
N MET A 105 -6.73 -2.13 -27.73
CA MET A 105 -5.72 -2.45 -28.76
C MET A 105 -4.88 -3.66 -28.38
N VAL A 106 -4.35 -3.72 -27.14
CA VAL A 106 -3.55 -4.86 -26.67
C VAL A 106 -4.37 -6.15 -26.67
N ARG A 107 -5.63 -6.11 -26.23
CA ARG A 107 -6.52 -7.27 -26.27
C ARG A 107 -6.86 -7.72 -27.69
N ALA A 108 -7.09 -6.80 -28.61
CA ALA A 108 -7.33 -7.11 -30.01
C ALA A 108 -6.11 -7.81 -30.65
N GLN A 109 -4.91 -7.26 -30.42
CA GLN A 109 -3.67 -7.85 -30.92
C GLN A 109 -3.39 -9.23 -30.31
N ALA A 110 -3.64 -9.41 -29.02
CA ALA A 110 -3.48 -10.70 -28.35
C ALA A 110 -4.56 -11.72 -28.77
N GLY A 111 -5.78 -11.28 -29.04
CA GLY A 111 -6.84 -12.12 -29.60
C GLY A 111 -6.46 -12.71 -30.96
N GLY A 112 -5.85 -11.91 -31.83
CA GLY A 112 -5.29 -12.38 -33.11
C GLY A 112 -4.15 -13.41 -32.96
N LYS A 113 -3.56 -13.51 -31.76
CA LYS A 113 -2.54 -14.51 -31.40
C LYS A 113 -3.11 -15.68 -30.56
N GLY A 114 -4.42 -15.78 -30.44
CA GLY A 114 -5.09 -16.90 -29.76
C GLY A 114 -5.35 -16.74 -28.25
N PHE A 115 -5.07 -15.56 -27.68
CA PHE A 115 -5.38 -15.29 -26.27
C PHE A 115 -6.88 -15.03 -26.07
N LYS A 116 -7.48 -15.70 -25.08
CA LYS A 116 -8.88 -15.51 -24.67
C LYS A 116 -8.93 -14.73 -23.37
N PHE A 117 -9.77 -13.68 -23.34
CA PHE A 117 -9.95 -12.85 -22.15
C PHE A 117 -11.34 -13.11 -21.55
N ALA A 118 -11.41 -13.22 -20.23
CA ALA A 118 -12.69 -13.20 -19.53
C ALA A 118 -13.41 -11.86 -19.79
N PRO A 119 -14.76 -11.84 -19.81
CA PRO A 119 -15.51 -10.59 -19.94
C PRO A 119 -15.06 -9.62 -18.85
N ALA A 120 -14.90 -8.34 -19.22
CA ALA A 120 -14.51 -7.31 -18.28
C ALA A 120 -15.50 -7.30 -17.10
N PRO A 121 -15.02 -7.23 -15.84
CA PRO A 121 -15.93 -7.10 -14.71
C PRO A 121 -16.78 -5.85 -14.92
N VAL A 122 -18.09 -6.03 -14.99
CA VAL A 122 -19.05 -4.93 -15.13
C VAL A 122 -18.81 -3.98 -13.96
N PRO A 123 -18.61 -2.67 -14.19
CA PRO A 123 -18.54 -1.72 -13.09
C PRO A 123 -19.85 -1.84 -12.31
N LYS A 124 -19.76 -2.24 -11.03
CA LYS A 124 -20.94 -2.27 -10.16
C LYS A 124 -21.53 -0.86 -10.18
N SER A 125 -22.74 -0.73 -10.74
CA SER A 125 -23.52 0.49 -10.66
C SER A 125 -23.52 0.94 -9.20
N PRO A 126 -23.30 2.24 -8.90
CA PRO A 126 -23.65 2.73 -7.57
C PRO A 126 -25.13 2.38 -7.38
N GLY A 127 -25.42 1.57 -6.36
CA GLY A 127 -26.78 1.16 -6.03
C GLY A 127 -27.66 2.40 -5.85
N LYS A 128 -28.92 2.27 -6.29
CA LYS A 128 -29.99 3.16 -5.83
C LYS A 128 -30.12 3.07 -4.32
#